data_AF-A0A2C9UD63-F1
#
_entry.id   AF-A0A2C9UD63-F1
#
_cell.length_a   1.000
_cell.length_b   1.000
_cell.length_c   1.000
_cell.angle_alpha   90.00
_cell.angle_beta   90.00
_cell.angle_gamma   90.00
#
_symmetry.space_group_name_H-M   'P 1'
#
loop_
_entity.id
_entity.type
_entity.pdbx_description
1 polymer ?
#
loop_
_entity_poly.entity_id
_entity_poly.type
_entity_poly.pdbx_seq_one_letter_code
_entity_poly.pdbx_strand_id
1 'polypeptide(L)'
;MEFDMIGIDAAIANSFRRILISELPTMAIEKVLIANNTSLIQDEVLSHRLGLIPISADPRLFEYLSANDTPNEKNTIVFKLHVRCKRGEPRRTVYSEELKWLPNGSEFIKESEKVDTKPSTYTSFTCSQDSLQNSSSKPIGPAEDKIILAKLGPGQEIELEAHAVKGIGKTHAKWSPVATAWYRMLPEVVLLEDVEDETAEELKKKCPVNVFDIEDIGNGKKRATVARPRACTLCRECIRGEEWDKRVALRRVKDHFIFTIESAGALPPEVLFPEAVKILEDKCERVITELS
;
A
#
# COMPACT_ATOMS: atom_id res chain seq x y z
N MET A 1 9.11 5.73 1.91
CA MET A 1 9.99 6.60 1.09
C MET A 1 9.47 8.03 1.16
N GLU A 2 10.34 9.01 1.42
CA GLU A 2 10.01 10.44 1.34
C GLU A 2 10.97 11.12 0.37
N PHE A 3 10.46 11.97 -0.53
CA PHE A 3 11.29 12.71 -1.48
C PHE A 3 10.61 14.03 -1.92
N ASP A 4 11.38 14.90 -2.54
CA ASP A 4 10.95 16.23 -2.95
C ASP A 4 10.78 16.31 -4.47
N MET A 5 9.69 16.94 -4.91
CA MET A 5 9.44 17.31 -6.30
C MET A 5 9.40 18.84 -6.39
N ILE A 6 10.40 19.41 -7.06
CA ILE A 6 10.60 20.86 -7.15
C ILE A 6 10.38 21.31 -8.61
N GLY A 7 9.67 22.41 -8.80
CA GLY A 7 9.42 23.01 -10.11
C GLY A 7 8.26 22.37 -10.89
N ILE A 8 7.40 21.59 -10.23
CA ILE A 8 6.25 20.93 -10.87
C ILE A 8 4.93 21.59 -10.47
N ASP A 9 3.91 21.47 -11.30
CA ASP A 9 2.56 21.92 -10.98
C ASP A 9 1.77 20.90 -10.14
N ALA A 10 0.81 21.40 -9.35
CA ALA A 10 -0.06 20.59 -8.52
C ALA A 10 -0.88 19.56 -9.31
N ALA A 11 -1.23 19.83 -10.58
CA ALA A 11 -1.96 18.91 -11.43
C ALA A 11 -1.16 17.63 -11.70
N ILE A 12 0.14 17.75 -12.00
CA ILE A 12 0.99 16.59 -12.30
C ILE A 12 1.31 15.84 -11.01
N ALA A 13 1.66 16.55 -9.93
CA ALA A 13 1.86 15.95 -8.61
C ALA A 13 0.62 15.13 -8.17
N ASN A 14 -0.59 15.71 -8.27
CA ASN A 14 -1.81 15.00 -7.93
C ASN A 14 -2.10 13.82 -8.87
N SER A 15 -1.69 13.89 -10.14
CA SER A 15 -1.82 12.78 -11.08
C SER A 15 -1.00 11.57 -10.62
N PHE A 16 0.27 11.76 -10.24
CA PHE A 16 1.08 10.68 -9.67
C PHE A 16 0.49 10.12 -8.38
N ARG A 17 0.03 10.98 -7.46
CA ARG A 17 -0.63 10.54 -6.23
C ARG A 17 -1.85 9.65 -6.52
N ARG A 18 -2.67 10.01 -7.51
CA ARG A 18 -3.86 9.24 -7.90
C ARG A 18 -3.49 7.90 -8.55
N ILE A 19 -2.49 7.89 -9.42
CA ILE A 19 -2.01 6.66 -10.08
C ILE A 19 -1.46 5.68 -9.04
N LEU A 20 -0.65 6.15 -8.10
CA LEU A 20 -0.11 5.35 -7.00
C LEU A 20 -1.20 4.61 -6.21
N ILE A 21 -2.31 5.30 -5.92
CA ILE A 21 -3.40 4.75 -5.10
C ILE A 21 -4.30 3.81 -5.90
N SER A 22 -4.62 4.15 -7.15
CA SER A 22 -5.76 3.56 -7.86
C SER A 22 -5.43 2.81 -9.15
N GLU A 23 -4.26 3.01 -9.75
CA GLU A 23 -4.00 2.50 -11.10
C GLU A 23 -2.79 1.59 -11.21
N LEU A 24 -1.89 1.62 -10.23
CA LEU A 24 -0.84 0.64 -10.15
C LEU A 24 -1.42 -0.76 -9.87
N PRO A 25 -1.07 -1.77 -10.68
CA PRO A 25 -1.56 -3.11 -10.49
C PRO A 25 -0.83 -3.85 -9.38
N THR A 26 -1.54 -4.73 -8.70
CA THR A 26 -0.97 -5.69 -7.73
C THR A 26 -1.67 -7.05 -7.84
N MET A 27 -1.13 -8.06 -7.16
CA MET A 27 -1.77 -9.37 -7.00
C MET A 27 -2.56 -9.39 -5.68
N ALA A 28 -3.84 -9.76 -5.74
CA ALA A 28 -4.67 -9.94 -4.54
C ALA A 28 -5.67 -11.09 -4.74
N ILE A 29 -6.10 -11.70 -3.63
CA ILE A 29 -7.05 -12.81 -3.63
C ILE A 29 -8.43 -12.33 -4.10
N GLU A 30 -8.96 -12.98 -5.13
CA GLU A 30 -10.26 -12.67 -5.74
C GLU A 30 -11.28 -13.76 -5.50
N LYS A 31 -10.91 -15.03 -5.72
CA LYS A 31 -11.80 -16.17 -5.50
C LYS A 31 -11.28 -17.02 -4.35
N VAL A 32 -12.19 -17.43 -3.48
CA VAL A 32 -11.90 -18.36 -2.38
C VAL A 32 -12.84 -19.54 -2.51
N LEU A 33 -12.27 -20.73 -2.70
CA LEU A 33 -12.97 -22.00 -2.79
C LEU A 33 -12.87 -22.66 -1.42
N ILE A 34 -13.99 -22.80 -0.71
CA ILE A 34 -14.02 -23.38 0.63
C ILE A 34 -14.53 -24.82 0.53
N ALA A 35 -13.69 -25.77 0.89
CA ALA A 35 -14.09 -27.18 0.99
C ALA A 35 -14.78 -27.46 2.32
N ASN A 36 -14.24 -26.90 3.41
CA ASN A 36 -14.81 -27.05 4.74
C ASN A 36 -14.44 -25.86 5.63
N ASN A 37 -15.43 -25.23 6.25
CA ASN A 37 -15.22 -24.23 7.29
C ASN A 37 -16.17 -24.51 8.46
N THR A 38 -15.59 -24.98 9.57
CA THR A 38 -16.32 -25.23 10.83
C THR A 38 -15.95 -24.20 11.91
N SER A 39 -15.24 -23.14 11.52
CA SER A 39 -14.87 -22.05 12.42
C SER A 39 -16.07 -21.18 12.79
N LEU A 40 -15.87 -20.23 13.70
CA LEU A 40 -16.91 -19.25 14.05
C LEU A 40 -17.04 -18.11 13.02
N ILE A 41 -16.06 -17.94 12.14
CA ILE A 41 -16.05 -16.89 11.14
C ILE A 41 -16.82 -17.38 9.91
N GLN A 42 -17.79 -16.60 9.46
CA GLN A 42 -18.56 -16.89 8.26
C GLN A 42 -17.68 -16.87 7.01
N ASP A 43 -18.07 -17.66 6.01
CA ASP A 43 -17.31 -17.87 4.77
C ASP A 43 -17.03 -16.57 4.03
N GLU A 44 -18.02 -15.69 3.91
CA GLU A 44 -17.89 -14.39 3.25
C GLU A 44 -16.95 -13.44 4.01
N VAL A 45 -16.97 -13.50 5.35
CA VAL A 45 -16.09 -12.68 6.19
C VAL A 45 -14.66 -13.17 6.11
N LEU A 46 -14.44 -14.48 6.15
CA LEU A 46 -13.12 -15.08 5.99
C LEU A 46 -12.55 -14.77 4.59
N SER A 47 -13.37 -14.90 3.55
CA SER A 47 -12.99 -14.59 2.17
C SER A 47 -12.62 -13.13 2.00
N HIS A 48 -13.38 -12.20 2.60
CA HIS A 48 -13.06 -10.79 2.60
C HIS A 48 -11.73 -10.49 3.30
N ARG A 49 -11.45 -11.14 4.45
CA ARG A 49 -10.17 -10.99 5.16
C ARG A 49 -8.99 -11.49 4.31
N LEU A 50 -9.14 -12.65 3.67
CA LEU A 50 -8.13 -13.20 2.75
C LEU A 50 -7.86 -12.24 1.59
N GLY A 51 -8.91 -11.63 1.03
CA GLY A 51 -8.80 -10.64 -0.05
C GLY A 51 -7.94 -9.42 0.29
N LEU A 52 -7.84 -9.04 1.56
CA LEU A 52 -7.07 -7.88 2.04
C LEU A 52 -5.61 -8.19 2.38
N ILE A 53 -5.17 -9.45 2.26
CA ILE A 53 -3.78 -9.82 2.51
C ILE A 53 -2.94 -9.35 1.32
N PRO A 54 -1.95 -8.47 1.53
CA PRO A 54 -1.03 -8.10 0.47
C PRO A 54 -0.19 -9.32 0.08
N ILE A 55 -0.19 -9.66 -1.22
CA ILE A 55 0.61 -10.77 -1.75
C ILE A 55 1.93 -10.21 -2.28
N SER A 56 3.04 -10.77 -1.82
CA SER A 56 4.38 -10.50 -2.33
C SER A 56 4.58 -11.27 -3.63
N ALA A 57 4.14 -10.68 -4.73
CA ALA A 57 4.33 -11.19 -6.08
C ALA A 57 4.46 -10.01 -7.04
N ASP A 58 5.43 -10.07 -7.96
CA ASP A 58 5.62 -9.01 -8.95
C ASP A 58 4.50 -9.05 -10.00
N PRO A 59 3.59 -8.06 -10.04
CA PRO A 59 2.46 -8.05 -10.95
C PRO A 59 2.87 -7.94 -12.42
N ARG A 60 4.12 -7.57 -12.73
CA ARG A 60 4.63 -7.48 -14.10
C ARG A 60 4.82 -8.83 -14.76
N LEU A 61 4.99 -9.89 -13.96
CA LEU A 61 5.12 -11.27 -14.43
C LEU A 61 3.78 -11.92 -14.78
N PHE A 62 2.67 -11.27 -14.41
CA PHE A 62 1.32 -11.82 -14.57
C PHE A 62 0.48 -11.02 -15.57
N GLU A 63 -0.35 -11.74 -16.30
CA GLU A 63 -1.36 -11.19 -17.22
C GLU A 63 -2.67 -10.90 -16.47
N TYR A 64 -3.51 -10.03 -17.03
CA TYR A 64 -4.84 -9.80 -16.48
C TYR A 64 -5.77 -10.98 -16.81
N LEU A 65 -6.61 -11.38 -15.85
CA LEU A 65 -7.63 -12.41 -16.06
C LEU A 65 -8.92 -11.75 -16.57
N SER A 66 -9.32 -12.04 -17.81
CA SER A 66 -10.61 -11.61 -18.35
C SER A 66 -11.75 -12.53 -17.90
N ALA A 67 -13.00 -12.08 -18.01
CA ALA A 67 -14.17 -12.86 -17.58
C ALA A 67 -14.32 -14.23 -18.29
N ASN A 68 -13.82 -14.33 -19.52
CA ASN A 68 -13.89 -15.55 -20.33
C ASN A 68 -12.62 -16.41 -20.25
N ASP A 69 -11.58 -15.93 -19.57
CA ASP A 69 -10.30 -16.60 -19.52
C ASP A 69 -10.32 -17.74 -18.50
N THR A 70 -9.64 -18.84 -18.83
CA THR A 70 -9.38 -19.91 -17.88
C THR A 70 -8.22 -19.52 -16.96
N PRO A 71 -8.34 -19.74 -15.65
CA PRO A 71 -7.22 -19.59 -14.73
C PRO A 71 -6.04 -20.49 -15.14
N ASN A 72 -4.88 -19.90 -15.39
CA ASN A 72 -3.66 -20.56 -15.84
C ASN A 72 -2.43 -20.02 -15.08
N GLU A 73 -1.26 -20.56 -15.37
CA GLU A 73 0.00 -20.23 -14.68
C GLU A 73 0.46 -18.77 -14.86
N LYS A 74 -0.06 -18.05 -15.87
CA LYS A 74 0.34 -16.67 -16.18
C LYS A 74 -0.59 -15.63 -15.57
N ASN A 75 -1.83 -15.99 -15.24
CA ASN A 75 -2.85 -15.03 -14.79
C ASN A 75 -3.30 -15.23 -13.34
N THR A 76 -3.04 -16.41 -12.75
CA THR A 76 -3.57 -16.79 -11.43
C THR A 76 -2.47 -17.37 -10.55
N ILE A 77 -2.47 -17.00 -9.27
CA ILE A 77 -1.66 -17.63 -8.22
C ILE A 77 -2.63 -18.36 -7.28
N VAL A 78 -2.32 -19.61 -6.94
CA VAL A 78 -3.16 -20.42 -6.04
C VAL A 78 -2.49 -20.59 -4.69
N PHE A 79 -3.24 -20.38 -3.62
CA PHE A 79 -2.84 -20.65 -2.24
C PHE A 79 -3.77 -21.69 -1.62
N LYS A 80 -3.25 -22.52 -0.74
CA LYS A 80 -3.99 -23.49 0.07
C LYS A 80 -3.88 -23.13 1.54
N LEU A 81 -5.00 -23.17 2.25
CA LEU A 81 -5.04 -23.10 3.70
C LEU A 81 -5.76 -24.35 4.21
N HIS A 82 -5.02 -25.21 4.92
CA HIS A 82 -5.59 -26.37 5.58
C HIS A 82 -5.10 -26.43 7.03
N VAL A 83 -5.99 -26.05 7.94
CA VAL A 83 -5.68 -25.88 9.37
C VAL A 83 -6.75 -26.50 10.22
N ARG A 84 -6.33 -27.25 11.24
CA ARG A 84 -7.21 -27.96 12.18
C ARG A 84 -6.74 -27.75 13.61
N CYS A 85 -7.69 -27.60 14.52
CA CYS A 85 -7.46 -27.64 15.96
C CYS A 85 -8.04 -28.95 16.50
N LYS A 86 -7.21 -29.85 17.02
CA LYS A 86 -7.69 -31.17 17.47
C LYS A 86 -8.50 -31.04 18.76
N ARG A 87 -9.40 -32.00 19.01
CA ARG A 87 -10.15 -32.05 20.28
C ARG A 87 -9.15 -32.26 21.43
N GLY A 88 -9.24 -31.40 22.45
CA GLY A 88 -8.33 -31.41 23.60
C GLY A 88 -7.12 -30.47 23.49
N GLU A 89 -6.86 -29.88 22.32
CA GLU A 89 -5.85 -28.83 22.17
C GLU A 89 -6.40 -27.46 22.61
N PRO A 90 -5.55 -26.51 23.03
CA PRO A 90 -5.99 -25.14 23.29
C PRO A 90 -6.44 -24.46 22.00
N ARG A 91 -7.15 -23.34 22.15
CA ARG A 91 -7.54 -22.49 21.00
C ARG A 91 -6.30 -22.10 20.21
N ARG A 92 -6.38 -22.27 18.88
CA ARG A 92 -5.29 -21.97 17.94
C ARG A 92 -5.62 -20.71 17.16
N THR A 93 -4.65 -19.80 17.03
CA THR A 93 -4.73 -18.68 16.11
C THR A 93 -4.15 -19.10 14.77
N VAL A 94 -4.87 -18.80 13.68
CA VAL A 94 -4.44 -19.05 12.30
C VAL A 94 -3.85 -17.78 11.74
N TYR A 95 -2.64 -17.84 11.20
CA TYR A 95 -1.91 -16.70 10.65
C TYR A 95 -1.76 -16.77 9.12
N SER A 96 -1.39 -15.66 8.48
CA SER A 96 -1.20 -15.57 7.04
C SER A 96 -0.07 -16.46 6.53
N GLU A 97 1.00 -16.68 7.31
CA GLU A 97 2.09 -17.62 6.97
C GLU A 97 1.63 -19.05 6.68
N GLU A 98 0.44 -19.43 7.15
CA GLU A 98 -0.14 -20.76 6.91
C GLU A 98 -0.77 -20.90 5.51
N LEU A 99 -0.88 -19.80 4.74
CA LEU A 99 -1.23 -19.83 3.32
C LEU A 99 -0.06 -20.37 2.50
N LYS A 100 -0.20 -21.61 2.03
CA LYS A 100 0.81 -22.29 1.24
C LYS A 100 0.58 -22.03 -0.24
N TRP A 101 1.57 -21.49 -0.93
CA TRP A 101 1.52 -21.35 -2.39
C TRP A 101 1.55 -22.73 -3.08
N LEU A 102 0.71 -22.89 -4.10
CA LEU A 102 0.63 -24.06 -4.97
C LEU A 102 1.13 -23.69 -6.38
N PRO A 103 2.40 -23.98 -6.72
CA PRO A 103 2.98 -23.57 -7.99
C PRO A 103 2.45 -24.36 -9.20
N ASN A 104 1.82 -25.51 -8.97
CA ASN A 104 1.23 -26.38 -9.99
C ASN A 104 -0.28 -26.16 -10.19
N GLY A 105 -0.87 -25.16 -9.52
CA GLY A 105 -2.28 -24.83 -9.61
C GLY A 105 -3.15 -25.49 -8.53
N SER A 106 -4.46 -25.43 -8.74
CA SER A 106 -5.51 -25.93 -7.84
C SER A 106 -5.46 -27.45 -7.70
N GLU A 107 -5.55 -27.94 -6.46
CA GLU A 107 -5.71 -29.36 -6.11
C GLU A 107 -7.20 -29.73 -6.02
N PHE A 108 -8.09 -28.75 -5.85
CA PHE A 108 -9.53 -28.97 -5.79
C PHE A 108 -10.10 -29.42 -7.12
N ILE A 109 -10.84 -30.52 -7.08
CA ILE A 109 -11.51 -31.10 -8.26
C ILE A 109 -12.77 -30.30 -8.53
N LYS A 110 -12.91 -29.84 -9.77
CA LYS A 110 -14.14 -29.23 -10.27
C LYS A 110 -15.11 -30.35 -10.62
N GLU A 111 -16.30 -30.33 -10.01
CA GLU A 111 -17.37 -31.27 -10.37
C GLU A 111 -17.66 -31.17 -11.87
N SER A 112 -17.41 -32.27 -12.58
CA SER A 112 -17.62 -32.39 -14.01
C SER A 112 -18.98 -33.05 -14.23
N GLU A 113 -19.86 -32.45 -15.02
CA GLU A 113 -21.16 -33.07 -15.36
C GLU A 113 -21.02 -34.35 -16.21
N LYS A 114 -19.81 -34.68 -16.69
CA LYS A 114 -19.52 -35.81 -17.58
C LYS A 114 -18.58 -36.82 -16.93
N VAL A 115 -19.03 -38.07 -16.89
CA VAL A 115 -18.44 -39.20 -16.17
C VAL A 115 -17.14 -39.74 -16.81
N ASP A 116 -16.84 -39.39 -18.06
CA ASP A 116 -15.79 -40.04 -18.86
C ASP A 116 -14.54 -39.18 -19.16
N THR A 117 -14.35 -38.05 -18.48
CA THR A 117 -13.16 -37.18 -18.64
C THR A 117 -12.32 -37.13 -17.37
N LYS A 118 -10.98 -37.04 -17.52
CA LYS A 118 -10.04 -36.86 -16.40
C LYS A 118 -10.54 -35.72 -15.48
N PRO A 119 -10.42 -35.86 -14.14
CA PRO A 119 -10.87 -34.82 -13.22
C PRO A 119 -10.17 -33.50 -13.54
N SER A 120 -10.95 -32.48 -13.90
CA SER A 120 -10.46 -31.12 -14.11
C SER A 120 -10.40 -30.39 -12.77
N THR A 121 -9.35 -29.63 -12.50
CA THR A 121 -9.29 -28.75 -11.32
C THR A 121 -9.78 -27.34 -11.68
N TYR A 122 -9.78 -26.41 -10.71
CA TYR A 122 -10.21 -25.03 -10.95
C TYR A 122 -9.21 -24.19 -11.77
N THR A 123 -8.06 -24.75 -12.11
CA THR A 123 -7.01 -24.12 -12.92
C THR A 123 -6.47 -25.09 -13.97
N SER A 124 -6.01 -24.56 -15.11
CA SER A 124 -5.41 -25.35 -16.19
C SER A 124 -3.93 -25.01 -16.35
N PHE A 125 -3.10 -25.36 -15.36
CA PHE A 125 -1.67 -25.03 -15.40
C PHE A 125 -0.94 -26.02 -16.31
N THR A 126 -0.15 -25.49 -17.25
CA THR A 126 0.65 -26.32 -18.17
C THR A 126 2.09 -26.52 -17.70
N CYS A 127 2.58 -25.62 -16.84
CA CYS A 127 3.90 -25.71 -16.21
C CYS A 127 3.87 -25.14 -14.79
N SER A 128 4.93 -25.40 -14.03
CA SER A 128 5.10 -24.86 -12.67
C SER A 128 5.50 -23.39 -12.70
N GLN A 129 4.90 -22.61 -11.80
CA GLN A 129 5.28 -21.23 -11.53
C GLN A 129 6.62 -21.07 -10.79
N ASP A 130 7.27 -22.17 -10.35
CA ASP A 130 8.61 -22.11 -9.73
C ASP A 130 9.64 -21.39 -10.63
N SER A 131 9.48 -21.50 -11.95
CA SER A 131 10.34 -20.87 -12.95
C SER A 131 10.21 -19.34 -13.02
N LEU A 132 9.12 -18.77 -12.50
CA LEU A 132 8.87 -17.32 -12.48
C LEU A 132 9.60 -16.64 -11.33
N GLN A 133 10.10 -17.40 -10.35
CA GLN A 133 10.78 -16.85 -9.20
C GLN A 133 12.28 -16.74 -9.46
N ASN A 134 12.82 -15.52 -9.39
CA ASN A 134 14.26 -15.33 -9.33
C ASN A 134 14.78 -15.80 -7.97
N SER A 135 15.92 -16.49 -7.93
CA SER A 135 16.51 -17.02 -6.69
C SER A 135 16.80 -15.96 -5.61
N SER A 136 16.79 -14.67 -5.97
CA SER A 136 17.04 -13.53 -5.09
C SER A 136 15.78 -12.89 -4.49
N SER A 137 14.56 -13.28 -4.89
CA SER A 137 13.31 -12.66 -4.40
C SER A 137 12.59 -13.51 -3.34
N LYS A 138 11.88 -12.85 -2.41
CA LYS A 138 10.97 -13.51 -1.44
C LYS A 138 10.02 -14.44 -2.22
N PRO A 139 9.78 -15.68 -1.76
CA PRO A 139 8.82 -16.57 -2.40
C PRO A 139 7.42 -15.95 -2.42
N ILE A 140 6.66 -16.34 -3.44
CA ILE A 140 5.28 -15.93 -3.60
C ILE A 140 4.52 -16.34 -2.33
N GLY A 141 3.91 -15.36 -1.68
CA GLY A 141 3.28 -15.54 -0.39
C GLY A 141 2.75 -14.22 0.18
N PRO A 142 2.22 -14.23 1.40
CA PRO A 142 1.86 -13.00 2.10
C PRO A 142 3.07 -12.06 2.25
N ALA A 143 2.85 -10.76 2.11
CA ALA A 143 3.90 -9.78 2.40
C ALA A 143 4.22 -9.74 3.91
N GLU A 144 3.19 -9.89 4.75
CA GLU A 144 3.29 -9.98 6.21
C GLU A 144 2.78 -11.35 6.69
N ASP A 145 3.59 -12.01 7.51
CA ASP A 145 3.43 -13.41 7.88
C ASP A 145 2.51 -13.57 9.11
N LYS A 146 2.35 -12.51 9.91
CA LYS A 146 1.62 -12.54 11.20
C LYS A 146 0.22 -11.92 11.17
N ILE A 147 -0.42 -11.83 10.01
CA ILE A 147 -1.80 -11.36 9.93
C ILE A 147 -2.72 -12.46 10.46
N ILE A 148 -3.50 -12.16 11.50
CA ILE A 148 -4.48 -13.11 12.06
C ILE A 148 -5.65 -13.29 11.09
N LEU A 149 -5.86 -14.52 10.63
CA LEU A 149 -6.97 -14.88 9.75
C LEU A 149 -8.20 -15.30 10.53
N ALA A 150 -8.02 -16.27 11.43
CA ALA A 150 -9.08 -16.87 12.22
C ALA A 150 -8.57 -17.35 13.59
N LYS A 151 -9.50 -17.63 14.50
CA LYS A 151 -9.21 -18.33 15.77
C LYS A 151 -10.07 -19.58 15.83
N LEU A 152 -9.44 -20.73 16.00
CA LEU A 152 -10.08 -22.03 16.04
C LEU A 152 -10.19 -22.54 17.47
N GLY A 153 -11.35 -23.10 17.79
CA GLY A 153 -11.59 -23.91 18.97
C GLY A 153 -11.36 -25.40 18.72
N PRO A 154 -11.34 -26.21 19.79
CA PRO A 154 -11.07 -27.65 19.70
C PRO A 154 -12.11 -28.35 18.81
N GLY A 155 -11.64 -29.07 17.80
CA GLY A 155 -12.47 -29.78 16.83
C GLY A 155 -12.85 -28.98 15.58
N GLN A 156 -12.49 -27.70 15.48
CA GLN A 156 -12.73 -26.88 14.29
C GLN A 156 -11.59 -26.99 13.27
N GLU A 157 -11.95 -26.78 12.01
CA GLU A 157 -11.11 -26.92 10.83
C GLU A 157 -11.52 -25.91 9.75
N ILE A 158 -10.51 -25.43 9.00
CA ILE A 158 -10.66 -24.62 7.79
C ILE A 158 -9.83 -25.30 6.69
N GLU A 159 -10.47 -25.57 5.56
CA GLU A 159 -9.87 -26.09 4.33
C GLU A 159 -10.40 -25.28 3.15
N LEU A 160 -9.48 -24.56 2.49
CA LEU A 160 -9.81 -23.71 1.34
C LEU A 160 -8.63 -23.55 0.38
N GLU A 161 -8.96 -23.15 -0.84
CA GLU A 161 -8.03 -22.62 -1.84
C GLU A 161 -8.37 -21.16 -2.16
N ALA A 162 -7.36 -20.31 -2.29
CA ALA A 162 -7.50 -18.90 -2.59
C ALA A 162 -6.75 -18.55 -3.88
N HIS A 163 -7.46 -17.99 -4.85
CA HIS A 163 -6.95 -17.64 -6.17
C HIS A 163 -6.71 -16.12 -6.22
N ALA A 164 -5.44 -15.74 -6.34
CA ALA A 164 -5.03 -14.35 -6.51
C ALA A 164 -4.84 -14.00 -7.98
N VAL A 165 -5.29 -12.81 -8.35
CA VAL A 165 -5.26 -12.28 -9.71
C VAL A 165 -4.72 -10.85 -9.72
N LYS A 166 -4.23 -10.45 -10.88
CA LYS A 166 -3.79 -9.07 -11.13
C LYS A 166 -4.98 -8.14 -11.24
N GLY A 167 -4.93 -7.02 -10.52
CA GLY A 167 -5.98 -6.00 -10.55
C GLY A 167 -5.46 -4.63 -10.11
N ILE A 168 -6.32 -3.61 -10.17
CA ILE A 168 -5.98 -2.21 -9.84
C ILE A 168 -6.87 -1.67 -8.71
N GLY A 169 -6.33 -0.73 -7.93
CA GLY A 169 -7.02 -0.11 -6.79
C GLY A 169 -8.35 0.59 -7.15
N LYS A 170 -8.51 1.04 -8.40
CA LYS A 170 -9.74 1.66 -8.92
C LYS A 170 -10.91 0.67 -8.94
N THR A 171 -10.64 -0.62 -9.15
CA THR A 171 -11.66 -1.68 -9.14
C THR A 171 -12.03 -2.04 -7.71
N HIS A 172 -11.03 -2.25 -6.85
CA HIS A 172 -11.24 -2.51 -5.43
C HIS A 172 -9.99 -2.11 -4.63
N ALA A 173 -10.18 -1.57 -3.43
CA ALA A 173 -9.09 -1.05 -2.59
C ALA A 173 -8.02 -2.09 -2.22
N LYS A 174 -8.37 -3.39 -2.23
CA LYS A 174 -7.44 -4.50 -1.96
C LYS A 174 -6.24 -4.56 -2.92
N TRP A 175 -6.38 -4.01 -4.13
CA TRP A 175 -5.30 -3.94 -5.10
C TRP A 175 -4.46 -2.66 -5.00
N SER A 176 -4.74 -1.77 -4.03
CA SER A 176 -3.90 -0.59 -3.82
C SER A 176 -2.52 -1.03 -3.31
N PRO A 177 -1.42 -0.71 -4.02
CA PRO A 177 -0.07 -1.11 -3.59
C PRO A 177 0.48 -0.30 -2.42
N VAL A 178 -0.20 0.80 -2.08
CA VAL A 178 0.25 1.74 -1.05
C VAL A 178 -0.65 1.64 0.16
N ALA A 179 -0.06 1.65 1.36
CA ALA A 179 -0.79 1.92 2.58
C ALA A 179 -1.29 3.37 2.56
N THR A 180 -0.41 4.30 2.20
CA THR A 180 -0.78 5.68 1.87
C THR A 180 0.23 6.29 0.90
N ALA A 181 -0.28 7.13 0.01
CA ALA A 181 0.52 8.00 -0.84
C ALA A 181 -0.09 9.40 -0.79
N TRP A 182 0.68 10.34 -0.25
CA TRP A 182 0.25 11.72 -0.09
C TRP A 182 1.41 12.66 -0.27
N TYR A 183 1.09 13.94 -0.42
CA TYR A 183 2.07 14.99 -0.47
C TYR A 183 1.60 16.20 0.30
N ARG A 184 2.55 17.01 0.74
CA ARG A 184 2.31 18.37 1.23
C ARG A 184 3.25 19.33 0.52
N MET A 185 2.83 20.57 0.37
CA MET A 185 3.75 21.62 -0.06
C MET A 185 4.75 21.93 1.05
N LEU A 186 5.98 22.30 0.68
CA LEU A 186 6.97 22.78 1.63
C LEU A 186 6.40 24.00 2.38
N PRO A 187 6.32 23.97 3.72
CA PRO A 187 5.94 25.14 4.50
C PRO A 187 6.99 26.24 4.33
N GLU A 188 6.52 27.45 4.07
CA GLU A 188 7.33 28.66 4.07
C GLU A 188 6.92 29.48 5.30
N VAL A 189 7.82 29.58 6.28
CA VAL A 189 7.58 30.36 7.50
C VAL A 189 8.42 31.62 7.39
N VAL A 190 7.76 32.77 7.37
CA VAL A 190 8.40 34.07 7.20
C VAL A 190 8.19 34.90 8.46
N LEU A 191 9.28 35.44 9.01
CA LEU A 191 9.22 36.48 10.03
C LEU A 191 9.09 37.82 9.31
N LEU A 192 7.97 38.50 9.52
CA LEU A 192 7.68 39.81 8.89
C LEU A 192 8.39 40.95 9.63
N GLU A 193 8.64 40.74 10.93
CA GLU A 193 9.31 41.67 11.83
C GLU A 193 10.40 40.92 12.61
N ASP A 194 11.38 41.64 13.13
CA ASP A 194 12.39 41.06 14.02
C ASP A 194 11.75 40.74 15.38
N VAL A 195 11.76 39.46 15.74
CA VAL A 195 11.24 38.95 17.02
C VAL A 195 12.45 38.76 17.95
N GLU A 196 12.56 39.63 18.95
CA GLU A 196 13.70 39.70 19.89
C GLU A 196 13.35 39.18 21.31
N ASP A 197 14.38 38.75 22.03
CA ASP A 197 14.41 38.48 23.47
C ASP A 197 13.28 37.57 23.99
N GLU A 198 12.45 38.06 24.92
CA GLU A 198 11.38 37.27 25.55
C GLU A 198 10.36 36.76 24.53
N THR A 199 10.06 37.57 23.51
CA THR A 199 9.13 37.18 22.44
C THR A 199 9.72 36.11 21.53
N ALA A 200 11.03 36.07 21.36
CA ALA A 200 11.72 35.01 20.62
C ALA A 200 11.64 33.66 21.36
N GLU A 201 11.85 33.67 22.68
CA GLU A 201 11.70 32.48 23.53
C GLU A 201 10.25 31.99 23.57
N GLU A 202 9.27 32.91 23.62
CA GLU A 202 7.84 32.56 23.53
C GLU A 202 7.52 31.90 22.18
N LEU A 203 7.97 32.48 21.06
CA LEU A 203 7.73 31.95 19.72
C LEU A 203 8.35 30.54 19.55
N LYS A 204 9.57 30.34 20.05
CA LYS A 204 10.22 29.03 20.07
C LYS A 204 9.41 28.02 20.88
N LYS A 205 8.92 28.40 22.07
CA LYS A 205 8.10 27.54 22.93
C LYS A 205 6.73 27.19 22.32
N LYS A 206 6.13 28.09 21.53
CA LYS A 206 4.87 27.83 20.81
C LYS A 206 4.99 26.74 19.73
N CYS A 207 6.19 26.47 19.22
CA CYS A 207 6.40 25.50 18.16
C CYS A 207 6.88 24.15 18.71
N PRO A 208 6.01 23.12 18.83
CA PRO A 208 6.41 21.82 19.40
C PRO A 208 7.43 21.05 18.54
N VAL A 209 7.51 21.38 17.24
CA VAL A 209 8.43 20.76 16.28
C VAL A 209 9.71 21.58 16.06
N ASN A 210 9.94 22.61 16.88
CA ASN A 210 11.17 23.42 16.92
C ASN A 210 11.59 23.99 15.54
N VAL A 211 10.63 24.57 14.82
CA VAL A 211 10.88 25.27 13.54
C VAL A 211 11.76 26.50 13.74
N PHE A 212 11.55 27.20 14.85
CA PHE A 212 12.29 28.40 15.24
C PHE A 212 13.50 28.03 16.10
N ASP A 213 14.60 28.74 15.88
CA ASP A 213 15.75 28.74 16.78
C ASP A 213 16.11 30.17 17.20
N ILE A 214 17.07 30.32 18.11
CA ILE A 214 17.48 31.61 18.64
C ILE A 214 18.94 31.84 18.31
N GLU A 215 19.20 32.96 17.65
CA GLU A 215 20.55 33.47 17.37
C GLU A 215 20.88 34.62 18.32
N ASP A 216 22.10 34.63 18.85
CA ASP A 216 22.64 35.71 19.67
C ASP A 216 23.33 36.73 18.76
N ILE A 217 22.83 37.97 18.72
CA ILE A 217 23.36 39.05 17.86
C ILE A 217 24.45 39.86 18.60
N GLY A 218 24.82 39.46 19.83
CA GLY A 218 25.76 40.20 20.66
C GLY A 218 25.08 41.27 21.51
N ASN A 219 25.82 41.81 22.50
CA ASN A 219 25.29 42.66 23.57
C ASN A 219 24.16 42.02 24.40
N GLY A 220 24.06 40.69 24.41
CA GLY A 220 23.02 39.95 25.13
C GLY A 220 21.64 39.93 24.46
N LYS A 221 21.53 40.41 23.22
CA LYS A 221 20.28 40.40 22.45
C LYS A 221 20.09 39.08 21.73
N LYS A 222 18.89 38.51 21.86
CA LYS A 222 18.49 37.27 21.20
C LYS A 222 17.47 37.55 20.10
N ARG A 223 17.55 36.84 18.97
CA ARG A 223 16.57 36.93 17.88
C ARG A 223 16.12 35.56 17.42
N ALA A 224 14.82 35.44 17.12
CA ALA A 224 14.29 34.22 16.51
C ALA A 224 14.68 34.13 15.03
N THR A 225 15.11 32.94 14.59
CA THR A 225 15.32 32.61 13.18
C THR A 225 14.58 31.33 12.80
N VAL A 226 14.23 31.20 11.53
CA VAL A 226 13.50 30.04 11.01
C VAL A 226 14.52 28.98 10.57
N ALA A 227 14.96 28.14 11.51
CA ALA A 227 16.00 27.14 11.25
C ALA A 227 15.47 25.91 10.49
N ARG A 228 14.22 25.47 10.74
CA ARG A 228 13.68 24.20 10.21
C ARG A 228 12.27 24.33 9.63
N PRO A 229 12.07 25.07 8.53
CA PRO A 229 10.74 25.27 7.94
C PRO A 229 10.09 23.95 7.47
N ARG A 230 10.88 22.97 6.97
CA ARG A 230 10.38 21.66 6.52
C ARG A 230 9.64 20.88 7.62
N ALA A 231 10.07 21.02 8.87
CA ALA A 231 9.48 20.33 10.02
C ALA A 231 8.13 20.92 10.44
N CYS A 232 7.76 22.10 9.95
CA CYS A 232 6.50 22.75 10.29
C CYS A 232 5.30 21.88 9.87
N THR A 233 4.45 21.55 10.83
CA THR A 233 3.19 20.82 10.61
C THR A 233 2.02 21.75 10.25
N LEU A 234 2.26 23.07 10.13
CA LEU A 234 1.25 24.10 9.91
C LEU A 234 0.12 24.08 10.96
N CYS A 235 0.46 23.83 12.24
CA CYS A 235 -0.51 23.85 13.35
C CYS A 235 -1.12 25.24 13.64
N ARG A 236 -0.53 26.32 13.09
CA ARG A 236 -0.94 27.73 13.26
C ARG A 236 -0.85 28.28 14.68
N GLU A 237 -0.22 27.58 15.62
CA GLU A 237 -0.07 28.07 16.98
C GLU A 237 0.87 29.29 17.07
N CYS A 238 1.87 29.39 16.19
CA CYS A 238 2.78 30.54 16.13
C CYS A 238 2.15 31.85 15.63
N ILE A 239 0.96 31.79 15.02
CA ILE A 239 0.17 32.97 14.61
C ILE A 239 -1.04 33.18 15.53
N ARG A 240 -1.18 32.37 16.58
CA ARG A 240 -2.30 32.43 17.50
C ARG A 240 -2.06 33.46 18.60
N GLY A 241 -3.05 34.34 18.78
CA GLY A 241 -3.02 35.43 19.76
C GLY A 241 -3.01 36.79 19.08
N GLU A 242 -3.14 37.84 19.88
CA GLU A 242 -3.02 39.22 19.39
C GLU A 242 -1.59 39.48 18.91
N GLU A 243 -1.43 40.30 17.87
CA GLU A 243 -0.16 40.70 17.23
C GLU A 243 0.64 39.64 16.47
N TRP A 244 0.49 38.34 16.77
CA TRP A 244 1.30 37.29 16.13
C TRP A 244 1.09 37.15 14.61
N ASP A 245 -0.12 37.44 14.13
CA ASP A 245 -0.45 37.44 12.68
C ASP A 245 0.30 38.56 11.91
N LYS A 246 0.77 39.59 12.61
CA LYS A 246 1.60 40.67 12.02
C LYS A 246 3.09 40.32 12.01
N ARG A 247 3.53 39.45 12.93
CA ARG A 247 4.95 39.11 13.11
C ARG A 247 5.38 37.88 12.31
N VAL A 248 4.47 36.92 12.11
CA VAL A 248 4.78 35.64 11.45
C VAL A 248 3.76 35.36 10.35
N ALA A 249 4.24 35.14 9.13
CA ALA A 249 3.42 34.66 8.03
C ALA A 249 3.70 33.18 7.74
N LEU A 250 2.63 32.37 7.71
CA LEU A 250 2.68 30.98 7.29
C LEU A 250 2.21 30.86 5.84
N ARG A 251 3.11 30.45 4.96
CA ARG A 251 2.91 30.28 3.52
C ARG A 251 3.30 28.86 3.10
N ARG A 252 3.19 28.60 1.81
CA ARG A 252 3.55 27.34 1.15
C ARG A 252 4.24 27.66 -0.16
N VAL A 253 5.35 26.98 -0.41
CA VAL A 253 6.04 27.05 -1.70
C VAL A 253 5.21 26.23 -2.70
N LYS A 254 4.65 26.91 -3.71
CA LYS A 254 3.61 26.32 -4.60
C LYS A 254 4.13 25.21 -5.50
N ASP A 255 5.40 25.25 -5.85
CA ASP A 255 6.08 24.36 -6.79
C ASP A 255 7.03 23.37 -6.08
N HIS A 256 6.95 23.26 -4.75
CA HIS A 256 7.75 22.32 -3.96
C HIS A 256 6.86 21.38 -3.17
N PHE A 257 6.74 20.14 -3.64
CA PHE A 257 5.98 19.09 -2.99
C PHE A 257 6.90 18.10 -2.28
N ILE A 258 6.56 17.76 -1.04
CA ILE A 258 7.16 16.69 -0.26
C ILE A 258 6.22 15.49 -0.37
N PHE A 259 6.64 14.47 -1.11
CA PHE A 259 5.90 13.23 -1.30
C PHE A 259 6.30 12.19 -0.26
N THR A 260 5.29 11.51 0.28
CA THR A 260 5.46 10.37 1.19
C THR A 260 4.72 9.19 0.60
N ILE A 261 5.44 8.10 0.36
CA ILE A 261 4.91 6.85 -0.18
C ILE A 261 5.23 5.72 0.80
N GLU A 262 4.18 5.10 1.32
CA GLU A 262 4.24 3.92 2.17
C GLU A 262 3.67 2.74 1.38
N SER A 263 4.47 1.71 1.16
CA SER A 263 4.04 0.49 0.48
C SER A 263 3.18 -0.37 1.41
N ALA A 264 2.20 -1.08 0.83
CA ALA A 264 1.44 -2.14 1.51
C ALA A 264 2.24 -3.45 1.66
N GLY A 265 3.46 -3.53 1.11
CA GLY A 265 4.38 -4.66 1.24
C GLY A 265 4.49 -5.55 0.00
N ALA A 266 3.58 -5.41 -0.98
CA ALA A 266 3.64 -6.20 -2.22
C ALA A 266 4.87 -5.88 -3.08
N LEU A 267 5.22 -4.59 -3.17
CA LEU A 267 6.38 -4.08 -3.91
C LEU A 267 7.11 -2.99 -3.11
N PRO A 268 8.43 -2.84 -3.22
CA PRO A 268 9.16 -1.78 -2.55
C PRO A 268 8.76 -0.39 -3.09
N PRO A 269 8.68 0.66 -2.24
CA PRO A 269 8.20 1.98 -2.64
C PRO A 269 9.05 2.66 -3.72
N GLU A 270 10.35 2.32 -3.81
CA GLU A 270 11.29 2.82 -4.82
C GLU A 270 10.89 2.39 -6.24
N VAL A 271 10.17 1.26 -6.37
CA VAL A 271 9.66 0.75 -7.65
C VAL A 271 8.29 1.35 -7.99
N LEU A 272 7.46 1.66 -6.99
CA LEU A 272 6.10 2.15 -7.20
C LEU A 272 6.06 3.48 -7.96
N PHE A 273 6.92 4.44 -7.61
CA PHE A 273 6.88 5.77 -8.24
C PHE A 273 7.29 5.75 -9.72
N PRO A 274 8.40 5.09 -10.13
CA PRO A 274 8.72 4.91 -11.54
C PRO A 274 7.60 4.24 -12.35
N GLU A 275 6.95 3.22 -11.80
CA GLU A 275 5.82 2.57 -12.47
C GLU A 275 4.61 3.51 -12.61
N ALA A 276 4.38 4.40 -11.64
CA ALA A 276 3.33 5.42 -11.75
C ALA A 276 3.63 6.44 -12.85
N VAL A 277 4.91 6.77 -13.08
CA VAL A 277 5.34 7.64 -14.19
C VAL A 277 5.06 6.95 -15.54
N LYS A 278 5.45 5.68 -15.69
CA LYS A 278 5.19 4.90 -16.91
C LYS A 278 3.70 4.83 -17.24
N ILE A 279 2.83 4.59 -16.24
CA ILE A 279 1.38 4.57 -16.48
C ILE A 279 0.86 5.91 -17.02
N LEU A 280 1.42 7.03 -16.55
CA LEU A 280 1.03 8.35 -17.07
C LEU A 280 1.51 8.55 -18.51
N GLU A 281 2.73 8.11 -18.82
CA GLU A 281 3.31 8.11 -20.17
C GLU A 281 2.45 7.26 -21.12
N ASP A 282 2.17 6.00 -20.78
CA ASP A 282 1.35 5.09 -21.57
C ASP A 282 -0.05 5.66 -21.87
N LYS A 283 -0.62 6.43 -20.92
CA LYS A 283 -1.92 7.10 -21.15
C LYS A 283 -1.82 8.18 -22.23
N CYS A 284 -0.76 8.98 -22.19
CA CYS A 284 -0.52 10.01 -23.19
C CYS A 284 -0.29 9.36 -24.56
N GLU A 285 0.53 8.30 -24.63
CA GLU A 285 0.81 7.58 -25.87
C GLU A 285 -0.44 6.95 -26.49
N ARG A 286 -1.32 6.35 -25.68
CA ARG A 286 -2.61 5.83 -26.16
C ARG A 286 -3.45 6.91 -26.82
N VAL A 287 -3.57 8.07 -26.19
CA VAL A 287 -4.35 9.20 -26.74
C VAL A 287 -3.72 9.72 -28.04
N ILE A 288 -2.39 9.83 -28.10
CA ILE A 288 -1.70 10.26 -29.32
C ILE A 288 -1.93 9.25 -30.46
N THR A 289 -1.86 7.97 -30.16
CA THR A 289 -2.05 6.87 -31.14
C THR A 289 -3.48 6.84 -31.68
N GLU A 290 -4.50 7.08 -30.84
CA GLU A 290 -5.90 7.13 -31.28
C GLU A 290 -6.24 8.38 -32.11
N LEU A 291 -5.47 9.46 -31.95
CA LEU A 291 -5.65 10.71 -32.68
C LEU A 291 -4.85 10.79 -33.98
N SER A 292 -3.87 9.91 -34.19
CA SER A 292 -3.02 9.85 -35.39
C SER A 292 -3.60 8.95 -36.47
#